data_AF-T0YIV2-F1
#
_entry.id   AF-T0YIV2-F1
#
_cell.length_a   1.000
_cell.length_b   1.000
_cell.length_c   1.000
_cell.angle_alpha   90.00
_cell.angle_beta   90.00
_cell.angle_gamma   90.00
#
_symmetry.space_group_name_H-M   'P 1'
#
loop_
_entity.id
_entity.type
_entity.pdbx_description
1 polymer ?
#
loop_
_entity_poly.entity_id
_entity_poly.type
_entity_poly.pdbx_seq_one_letter_code
_entity_poly.pdbx_strand_id
1 'polypeptide(L)'
;MHGPRGVVGLGALYFLRVLPAVSRELGPIASRAGAIKDPLSRALALDALRRKRFHCEGGAMLAAGDALLTRITVLYQTLCDYLDTLTDRGPRMGAQEIARLHLCTMDALCPGAPLRVQATGHDHDGGYREWL
;
A
#
# COMPACT_ATOMS: atom_id res chain seq x y z
N MET A 1 19.58 -4.81 -19.51
CA MET A 1 20.16 -5.65 -18.43
C MET A 1 19.31 -6.92 -18.33
N HIS A 2 19.92 -8.10 -18.40
CA HIS A 2 19.19 -9.37 -18.24
C HIS A 2 19.10 -9.68 -16.74
N GLY A 3 17.88 -9.78 -16.20
CA GLY A 3 17.65 -10.15 -14.80
C GLY A 3 18.13 -11.57 -14.46
N PRO A 4 18.18 -11.93 -13.16
CA PRO A 4 18.60 -13.26 -12.74
C PRO A 4 17.69 -14.34 -13.36
N ARG A 5 18.31 -15.40 -13.87
CA ARG A 5 17.63 -16.54 -14.50
C ARG A 5 17.76 -17.79 -13.62
N GLY A 6 16.74 -18.64 -13.63
CA GLY A 6 16.71 -19.88 -12.87
C GLY A 6 16.34 -19.70 -11.39
N VAL A 7 15.93 -20.81 -10.76
CA VAL A 7 15.34 -20.82 -9.40
C VAL A 7 16.30 -20.27 -8.34
N VAL A 8 17.59 -20.60 -8.42
CA VAL A 8 18.61 -20.12 -7.47
C VAL A 8 18.80 -18.61 -7.55
N GLY A 9 18.89 -18.06 -8.77
CA GLY A 9 19.06 -16.62 -8.97
C GLY A 9 17.83 -15.82 -8.54
N LEU A 10 16.63 -16.32 -8.85
CA LEU A 10 15.38 -15.70 -8.39
C LEU A 10 15.21 -15.80 -6.87
N GLY A 11 15.57 -16.93 -6.26
CA GLY A 11 15.57 -17.09 -4.82
C GLY A 11 16.52 -16.11 -4.13
N ALA A 12 17.76 -15.98 -4.62
CA ALA A 12 18.73 -15.02 -4.09
C ALA A 12 18.24 -13.57 -4.22
N LEU A 13 17.65 -13.20 -5.36
CA LEU A 13 17.02 -11.88 -5.55
C LEU A 13 15.93 -11.64 -4.51
N TYR A 14 15.03 -12.61 -4.33
CA TYR A 14 13.90 -12.50 -3.41
C TYR A 14 14.38 -12.33 -1.96
N PHE A 15 15.18 -13.28 -1.46
CA PHE A 15 15.57 -13.30 -0.05
C PHE A 15 16.55 -12.18 0.32
N LEU A 16 17.50 -11.85 -0.56
CA LEU A 16 18.59 -10.92 -0.22
C LEU A 16 18.30 -9.48 -0.61
N ARG A 17 17.39 -9.24 -1.56
CA ARG A 17 17.09 -7.88 -2.03
C ARG A 17 15.65 -7.48 -1.82
N VAL A 18 14.70 -8.31 -2.25
CA VAL A 18 13.27 -7.94 -2.21
C VAL A 18 12.73 -7.91 -0.79
N LEU A 19 12.89 -8.99 -0.01
CA LEU A 19 12.38 -9.04 1.36
C LEU A 19 12.92 -7.90 2.25
N PRO A 20 14.24 -7.60 2.27
CA PRO A 20 14.75 -6.49 3.06
C PRO A 20 14.26 -5.12 2.54
N ALA A 21 14.16 -4.93 1.23
CA ALA A 21 13.70 -3.67 0.67
C ALA A 21 12.23 -3.40 0.99
N VAL A 22 11.35 -4.39 0.81
CA VAL A 22 9.94 -4.30 1.18
C VAL A 22 9.78 -4.06 2.68
N SER A 23 10.54 -4.76 3.52
CA SER A 23 10.50 -4.55 4.98
C SER A 23 10.86 -3.12 5.37
N ARG A 24 11.86 -2.53 4.70
CA ARG A 24 12.29 -1.15 4.93
C ARG A 24 11.21 -0.14 4.55
N GLU A 25 10.53 -0.32 3.42
CA GLU A 25 9.45 0.58 3.01
C GLU A 25 8.18 0.39 3.87
N LEU A 26 7.85 -0.84 4.29
CA LEU A 26 6.70 -1.12 5.16
C LEU A 26 6.86 -0.61 6.59
N GLY A 27 8.08 -0.40 7.08
CA GLY A 27 8.35 0.08 8.44
C GLY A 27 7.67 1.43 8.74
N PRO A 28 8.02 2.50 8.01
CA PRO A 28 7.39 3.82 8.16
C PRO A 28 5.87 3.79 7.94
N ILE A 29 5.41 2.98 6.98
CA ILE A 29 3.99 2.80 6.68
C ILE A 29 3.25 2.21 7.90
N ALA A 30 3.81 1.16 8.51
CA ALA A 30 3.24 0.55 9.71
C ALA A 30 3.24 1.52 10.91
N SER A 31 4.29 2.33 11.07
CA SER A 31 4.33 3.39 12.08
C SER A 31 3.23 4.45 11.84
N ARG A 32 3.01 4.86 10.58
CA ARG A 32 1.95 5.80 10.21
C ARG A 32 0.57 5.20 10.47
N ALA A 33 0.33 3.95 10.07
CA ALA A 33 -0.91 3.23 10.36
C ALA A 33 -1.17 3.12 11.87
N GLY A 34 -0.14 2.82 12.67
CA GLY A 34 -0.24 2.76 14.13
C GLY A 34 -0.58 4.10 14.80
N ALA A 35 -0.29 5.23 14.15
CA ALA A 35 -0.59 6.56 14.65
C ALA A 35 -2.01 7.05 14.31
N ILE A 36 -2.79 6.30 13.53
CA ILE A 36 -4.20 6.60 13.24
C ILE A 36 -4.97 6.64 14.57
N LYS A 37 -5.68 7.74 14.84
CA LYS A 37 -6.40 7.93 16.12
C LYS A 37 -7.62 7.02 16.24
N ASP A 38 -8.42 6.94 15.17
CA ASP A 38 -9.61 6.08 15.14
C ASP A 38 -9.22 4.61 15.28
N PRO A 39 -9.73 3.89 16.30
CA PRO A 39 -9.32 2.52 16.56
C PRO A 39 -9.70 1.55 15.45
N LEU A 40 -10.85 1.74 14.78
CA LEU A 40 -11.29 0.87 13.69
C LEU A 40 -10.38 1.03 12.47
N SER A 41 -10.16 2.26 12.02
CA SER A 41 -9.30 2.57 10.87
C SER A 41 -7.86 2.12 11.11
N ARG A 42 -7.33 2.35 12.32
CA ARG A 42 -6.02 1.84 12.74
C ARG A 42 -5.95 0.31 12.63
N ALA A 43 -6.96 -0.38 13.17
CA ALA A 43 -7.01 -1.83 13.14
C ALA A 43 -7.04 -2.36 11.69
N LEU A 44 -7.89 -1.78 10.83
CA LEU A 44 -8.02 -2.16 9.43
C LEU A 44 -6.73 -1.91 8.63
N ALA A 45 -6.05 -0.77 8.84
CA ALA A 45 -4.78 -0.45 8.18
C ALA A 45 -3.66 -1.43 8.58
N LEU A 46 -3.51 -1.70 9.88
CA LEU A 46 -2.53 -2.66 10.38
C LEU A 46 -2.85 -4.09 9.93
N ASP A 47 -4.13 -4.43 9.82
CA ASP A 47 -4.59 -5.74 9.39
C ASP A 47 -4.34 -5.98 7.89
N ALA A 48 -4.54 -4.96 7.06
CA ALA A 48 -4.15 -4.95 5.65
C ALA A 48 -2.64 -5.22 5.51
N LEU A 49 -1.81 -4.43 6.19
CA LEU A 49 -0.35 -4.57 6.18
C LEU A 49 0.10 -5.97 6.60
N ARG A 50 -0.49 -6.53 7.66
CA ARG A 50 -0.10 -7.84 8.19
C ARG A 50 -0.50 -8.98 7.27
N ARG A 51 -1.73 -8.97 6.73
CA ARG A 51 -2.23 -10.12 5.95
C ARG A 51 -1.87 -10.05 4.48
N LYS A 52 -1.66 -8.86 3.93
CA LYS A 52 -1.46 -8.65 2.48
C LYS A 52 -0.03 -8.23 2.12
N ARG A 53 0.91 -8.27 3.07
CA ARG A 53 2.35 -8.05 2.86
C ARG A 53 2.91 -8.77 1.63
N PHE A 54 2.46 -9.99 1.35
CA PHE A 54 2.92 -10.79 0.22
C PHE A 54 2.60 -10.15 -1.15
N HIS A 55 1.58 -9.29 -1.26
CA HIS A 55 1.32 -8.53 -2.48
C HIS A 55 2.47 -7.56 -2.80
N CYS A 56 2.95 -6.83 -1.79
CA CYS A 56 4.10 -5.94 -1.92
C CYS A 56 5.38 -6.71 -2.30
N GLU A 57 5.59 -7.88 -1.70
CA GLU A 57 6.74 -8.75 -2.00
C GLU A 57 6.71 -9.27 -3.44
N GLY A 58 5.55 -9.76 -3.89
CA GLY A 58 5.35 -10.21 -5.27
C GLY A 58 5.52 -9.07 -6.28
N GLY A 59 4.96 -7.90 -6.01
CA GLY A 59 5.13 -6.73 -6.86
C GLY A 59 6.59 -6.26 -6.94
N ALA A 60 7.29 -6.20 -5.80
CA ALA A 60 8.68 -5.76 -5.74
C ALA A 60 9.67 -6.75 -6.42
N MET A 61 9.27 -8.01 -6.66
CA MET A 61 10.05 -8.90 -7.53
C MET A 61 10.15 -8.37 -8.97
N LEU A 62 9.09 -7.71 -9.48
CA LEU A 62 9.10 -7.09 -10.81
C LEU A 62 10.00 -5.85 -10.87
N ALA A 63 10.21 -5.18 -9.73
CA ALA A 63 11.17 -4.08 -9.63
C ALA A 63 12.63 -4.56 -9.68
N ALA A 64 12.90 -5.87 -9.57
CA ALA A 64 14.24 -6.48 -9.69
C ALA A 64 15.34 -5.81 -8.83
N GLY A 65 14.97 -5.25 -7.68
CA GLY A 65 15.88 -4.55 -6.77
C GLY A 65 16.15 -3.08 -7.10
N ASP A 66 15.39 -2.48 -8.03
CA ASP A 66 15.30 -1.03 -8.19
C ASP A 66 14.58 -0.42 -6.98
N ALA A 67 15.24 0.52 -6.30
CA ALA A 67 14.74 1.07 -5.06
C ALA A 67 13.50 1.97 -5.25
N LEU A 68 13.46 2.75 -6.33
CA LEU A 68 12.35 3.67 -6.59
C LEU A 68 11.10 2.89 -6.99
N LEU A 69 11.23 1.92 -7.90
CA LEU A 69 10.14 1.06 -8.29
C LEU A 69 9.63 0.24 -7.10
N THR A 70 10.52 -0.30 -6.26
CA THR A 70 10.10 -1.01 -5.03
C THR A 70 9.28 -0.10 -4.13
N ARG A 71 9.72 1.14 -3.90
CA ARG A 71 9.00 2.11 -3.06
C ARG A 71 7.62 2.44 -3.63
N ILE A 72 7.54 2.77 -4.91
CA ILE A 72 6.27 3.07 -5.60
C ILE A 72 5.32 1.86 -5.51
N THR A 73 5.83 0.66 -5.77
CA THR A 73 5.03 -0.57 -5.68
C THR A 73 4.51 -0.81 -4.27
N VAL A 74 5.35 -0.65 -3.24
CA VAL A 74 4.93 -0.87 -1.85
C VAL A 74 3.87 0.14 -1.41
N LEU A 75 4.04 1.42 -1.74
CA LEU A 75 3.05 2.46 -1.41
C LEU A 75 1.72 2.21 -2.12
N TYR A 76 1.76 2.03 -3.44
CA TYR A 76 0.57 1.84 -4.26
C TYR A 76 -0.18 0.55 -3.86
N GLN A 77 0.54 -0.54 -3.64
CA GLN A 77 -0.08 -1.80 -3.23
C GLN A 77 -0.64 -1.71 -1.81
N THR A 78 0.02 -0.99 -0.89
CA THR A 78 -0.52 -0.74 0.45
C THR A 78 -1.82 0.07 0.38
N LEU A 79 -1.88 1.09 -0.48
CA LEU A 79 -3.11 1.85 -0.70
C LEU A 79 -4.23 0.92 -1.18
N CYS A 80 -4.00 0.14 -2.24
CA CYS A 80 -4.98 -0.83 -2.74
C CYS A 80 -5.45 -1.81 -1.65
N ASP A 81 -4.51 -2.39 -0.90
CA ASP A 81 -4.79 -3.36 0.16
C ASP A 81 -5.58 -2.75 1.32
N TYR A 82 -5.31 -1.49 1.64
CA TYR A 82 -6.06 -0.76 2.66
C TYR A 82 -7.48 -0.44 2.20
N LEU A 83 -7.66 0.04 0.96
CA LEU A 83 -8.98 0.32 0.40
C LEU A 83 -9.85 -0.95 0.32
N ASP A 84 -9.29 -2.07 -0.15
CA ASP A 84 -9.95 -3.38 -0.15
C ASP A 84 -10.38 -3.80 1.26
N THR A 85 -9.49 -3.65 2.24
CA THR A 85 -9.79 -3.99 3.64
C THR A 85 -10.87 -3.08 4.23
N LEU A 86 -10.88 -1.79 3.88
CA LEU A 86 -11.92 -0.84 4.28
C LEU A 86 -13.28 -1.22 3.71
N THR A 87 -13.36 -1.59 2.43
CA THR A 87 -14.64 -1.90 1.79
C THR A 87 -15.20 -3.26 2.20
N ASP A 88 -14.33 -4.24 2.48
CA ASP A 88 -14.76 -5.58 2.85
C ASP A 88 -15.12 -5.72 4.33
N ARG A 89 -14.43 -4.96 5.21
CA ARG A 89 -14.45 -5.18 6.67
C ARG A 89 -14.75 -3.94 7.48
N GLY A 90 -14.80 -2.79 6.83
CA GLY A 90 -15.19 -1.54 7.46
C GLY A 90 -16.70 -1.38 7.57
N PRO A 91 -17.16 -0.17 7.92
CA PRO A 91 -18.58 0.17 7.89
C PRO A 91 -19.17 -0.04 6.49
N ARG A 92 -20.46 -0.36 6.44
CA ARG A 92 -21.16 -0.50 5.15
C ARG A 92 -21.11 0.81 4.38
N MET A 93 -20.67 0.74 3.13
CA MET A 93 -20.65 1.84 2.18
C MET A 93 -21.53 1.52 0.98
N GLY A 94 -22.16 2.53 0.41
CA GLY A 94 -22.85 2.42 -0.88
C GLY A 94 -21.86 2.32 -2.04
N ALA A 95 -22.32 1.81 -3.19
CA ALA A 95 -21.48 1.64 -4.37
C ALA A 95 -20.82 2.94 -4.85
N GLN A 96 -21.51 4.09 -4.72
CA GLN A 96 -20.96 5.40 -5.07
C GLN A 96 -19.84 5.83 -4.13
N GLU A 97 -19.96 5.53 -2.83
CA GLU A 97 -18.93 5.83 -1.83
C GLU A 97 -17.70 4.96 -2.05
N ILE A 98 -17.88 3.67 -2.34
CA ILE A 98 -16.81 2.74 -2.70
C ILE A 98 -16.08 3.22 -3.96
N ALA A 99 -16.83 3.57 -5.01
CA ALA A 99 -16.26 4.06 -6.26
C ALA A 99 -15.47 5.35 -6.05
N ARG A 100 -16.02 6.28 -5.26
CA ARG A 100 -15.33 7.52 -4.89
C ARG A 100 -14.05 7.21 -4.12
N LEU A 101 -14.10 6.37 -3.09
CA LEU A 101 -12.94 5.99 -2.29
C LEU A 101 -11.80 5.42 -3.15
N HIS A 102 -12.14 4.61 -4.16
CA HIS A 102 -11.14 4.03 -5.07
C HIS A 102 -10.48 5.04 -6.01
N LEU A 103 -11.01 6.25 -6.18
CA LEU A 103 -10.34 7.31 -6.97
C LEU A 103 -8.99 7.71 -6.36
N CYS A 104 -8.74 7.46 -5.06
CA CYS A 104 -7.41 7.64 -4.46
C CYS A 104 -6.31 6.89 -5.24
N THR A 105 -6.62 5.71 -5.80
CA THR A 105 -5.66 4.97 -6.62
C THR A 105 -5.30 5.70 -7.91
N MET A 106 -6.27 6.38 -8.54
CA MET A 106 -6.02 7.21 -9.73
C MET A 106 -5.29 8.50 -9.37
N ASP A 107 -5.55 9.06 -8.20
CA ASP A 107 -4.87 10.25 -7.69
C ASP A 107 -3.38 9.97 -7.45
N ALA A 108 -3.03 8.80 -6.89
CA ALA A 108 -1.65 8.37 -6.66
C ALA A 108 -0.81 8.25 -7.96
N LEU A 109 -1.46 8.07 -9.12
CA LEU A 109 -0.82 7.95 -10.43
C LEU A 109 -0.75 9.28 -11.21
N CYS A 110 -1.23 10.38 -10.63
CA CYS A 110 -1.32 11.69 -11.29
C CYS A 110 -0.58 12.76 -10.47
N PRO A 111 0.77 12.69 -10.37
CA PRO A 111 1.54 13.65 -9.58
C PRO A 111 1.32 15.08 -10.08
N GLY A 112 1.07 16.00 -9.15
CA GLY A 112 0.82 17.42 -9.43
C GLY A 112 -0.64 17.76 -9.76
N ALA A 113 -1.52 16.78 -9.93
CA ALA A 113 -2.95 17.02 -10.01
C ALA A 113 -3.56 17.23 -8.62
N PRO A 114 -4.62 18.05 -8.49
CA PRO A 114 -5.40 18.10 -7.26
C PRO A 114 -5.99 16.72 -6.95
N LEU A 115 -5.94 16.30 -5.68
CA LEU A 115 -6.60 15.08 -5.23
C LEU A 115 -8.11 15.20 -5.46
N ARG A 116 -8.69 14.21 -6.15
CA ARG A 116 -10.15 14.09 -6.37
C ARG A 116 -10.85 13.69 -5.08
N VAL A 117 -10.14 12.94 -4.23
CA VAL A 117 -10.61 12.50 -2.92
C VAL A 117 -9.64 13.04 -1.88
N GLN A 118 -10.12 14.02 -1.12
CA GLN A 118 -9.41 14.53 0.04
C GLN A 118 -10.09 14.02 1.31
N ALA A 119 -9.28 13.64 2.30
CA ALA A 119 -9.74 13.40 3.65
C ALA A 119 -10.62 14.57 4.12
N THR A 120 -11.90 14.29 4.34
CA THR A 120 -12.85 15.24 4.92
C THR A 120 -12.83 15.12 6.44
N GLY A 121 -13.52 16.01 7.15
CA GLY A 121 -13.69 15.89 8.61
C GLY A 121 -14.38 14.59 9.08
N HIS A 122 -14.94 13.80 8.16
CA HIS A 122 -15.53 12.49 8.43
C HIS A 122 -14.57 11.33 8.16
N ASP A 123 -13.37 11.59 7.63
CA ASP A 123 -12.38 10.55 7.40
C ASP A 123 -11.63 10.21 8.69
N HIS A 124 -11.81 8.97 9.11
CA HIS A 124 -11.34 8.48 10.40
C HIS A 124 -9.88 8.03 10.37
N ASP A 125 -9.25 7.92 9.20
CA ASP A 125 -7.87 7.44 9.05
C ASP A 125 -6.81 8.53 9.27
N GLY A 126 -7.21 9.79 9.51
CA GLY A 126 -6.30 10.88 9.85
C GLY A 126 -5.34 11.28 8.72
N GLY A 127 -5.75 11.08 7.47
CA GLY A 127 -4.93 11.42 6.31
C GLY A 127 -3.93 10.31 5.94
N TYR A 128 -4.24 9.05 6.27
CA TYR A 128 -3.36 7.93 6.01
C TYR A 128 -3.30 7.60 4.52
N ARG A 129 -4.44 7.62 3.82
CA ARG A 129 -4.51 7.36 2.36
C ARG A 129 -3.83 8.43 1.53
N GLU A 130 -3.92 9.69 1.94
CA GLU A 130 -3.30 10.82 1.25
C GLU A 130 -1.79 10.86 1.46
N TRP A 131 -1.32 10.24 2.55
CA TRP A 131 0.11 10.11 2.82
C TRP A 131 0.76 8.97 2.04
N LEU A 132 0.00 7.92 1.72
CA LEU A 132 0.42 6.80 0.87
C LEU A 132 0.55 7.24 -0.60
#